data_AF-A0A947G5V2-F1
#
_entry.id   AF-A0A947G5V2-F1
#
_cell.length_a   1.000
_cell.length_b   1.000
_cell.length_c   1.000
_cell.angle_alpha   90.00
_cell.angle_beta   90.00
_cell.angle_gamma   90.00
#
_symmetry.space_group_name_H-M   'P 1'
#
loop_
_entity.id
_entity.type
_entity.pdbx_description
1 polymer ?
#
loop_
_entity_poly.entity_id
_entity_poly.type
_entity_poly.pdbx_seq_one_letter_code
_entity_poly.pdbx_strand_id
1 'polypeptide(L)'
;MRHLHALLVASIVLVAGSTAHANDAQRQFLDFSINLGWASAAVELHGDIDIVTASINRAIASFDAAESMIGNPYARERRGLQISVRRKLTDYARATRGKPRRGKASYLRQIWLNYQQSLMVIYRTQSGRAQMIKRTTCDGYIAQIGYQFGRAQIFAGHPPSRSRKSVAIQNMKRAIRGGLRVSFDGYPSRSRRDDKLCCSFGGVADWHSLQNFRTTTPAGHFDRHRGRLQGIVSGARIDSCTGGNPGQVAHRRPHRRRRPPTTRPNPGGHPPRGEDRPPRGGDRPTGGSLPTASFKTSWGTMTFNGRSAGTIATYTTDKGRIVGTARGTTVRGYWVETHSARRCKSRKDGSYYWGRADFQIRGDKLTGKWGYCDNAPSRSWTGTRIRTVIKR
;
A
#
# COMPACT_ATOMS: atom_id res chain seq x y z
N MET A 1 19.69 -15.73 -40.07
CA MET A 1 18.53 -14.87 -39.70
C MET A 1 17.59 -15.44 -38.62
N ARG A 2 17.77 -16.68 -38.11
CA ARG A 2 16.91 -17.25 -37.04
C ARG A 2 17.41 -17.02 -35.60
N HIS A 3 18.65 -16.56 -35.40
CA HIS A 3 19.20 -16.25 -34.07
C HIS A 3 18.98 -14.80 -33.60
N LEU A 4 18.58 -13.88 -34.49
CA LEU A 4 18.34 -12.48 -34.11
C LEU A 4 16.97 -12.25 -33.45
N HIS A 5 15.99 -13.13 -33.68
CA HIS A 5 14.65 -13.00 -33.08
C HIS A 5 14.58 -13.49 -31.62
N ALA A 6 15.48 -14.37 -31.18
CA ALA A 6 15.48 -14.88 -29.81
C ALA A 6 16.02 -13.86 -28.79
N LEU A 7 16.96 -13.00 -29.19
CA LEU A 7 17.53 -11.94 -28.33
C LEU A 7 16.59 -10.73 -28.16
N LEU A 8 15.71 -10.49 -29.14
CA LEU A 8 14.78 -9.35 -29.10
C LEU A 8 13.52 -9.65 -28.26
N VAL A 9 13.12 -10.92 -28.13
CA VAL A 9 12.01 -11.36 -27.26
C VAL A 9 12.45 -11.49 -25.79
N ALA A 10 13.72 -11.81 -25.52
CA ALA A 10 14.26 -11.83 -24.15
C ALA A 10 14.41 -10.43 -23.53
N SER A 11 14.49 -9.38 -24.34
CA SER A 11 14.67 -8.00 -23.87
C SER A 11 13.37 -7.27 -23.52
N ILE A 12 12.20 -7.81 -23.92
CA ILE A 12 10.88 -7.18 -23.69
C ILE A 12 10.15 -7.77 -22.47
N VAL A 13 10.61 -8.90 -21.93
CA VAL A 13 9.97 -9.57 -20.78
C VAL A 13 10.46 -9.06 -19.40
N LEU A 14 11.51 -8.24 -19.34
CA LEU A 14 12.10 -7.76 -18.08
C LEU A 14 11.41 -6.55 -17.41
N VAL A 15 10.37 -5.96 -18.01
CA VAL A 15 9.72 -4.74 -17.45
C VAL A 15 8.38 -5.01 -16.76
N ALA A 16 7.78 -6.19 -16.94
CA ALA A 16 6.45 -6.48 -16.40
C ALA A 16 6.42 -6.99 -14.94
N GLY A 17 7.58 -7.21 -14.31
CA GLY A 17 7.70 -7.76 -12.94
C GLY A 17 7.92 -6.74 -11.82
N SER A 18 8.13 -5.46 -12.10
CA SER A 18 8.62 -4.47 -11.13
C SER A 18 7.55 -3.56 -10.52
N THR A 19 6.31 -3.61 -10.99
CA THR A 19 5.24 -2.71 -10.49
C THR A 19 4.73 -3.07 -9.10
N ALA A 20 4.99 -4.29 -8.61
CA ALA A 20 4.55 -4.76 -7.30
C ALA A 20 5.49 -4.36 -6.13
N HIS A 21 6.67 -3.78 -6.38
CA HIS A 21 7.67 -3.51 -5.33
C HIS A 21 7.84 -2.03 -4.95
N ALA A 22 7.49 -1.09 -5.83
CA ALA A 22 7.70 0.34 -5.58
C ALA A 22 6.86 0.84 -4.39
N ASN A 23 5.59 0.42 -4.30
CA ASN A 23 4.68 0.87 -3.24
C ASN A 23 5.06 0.31 -1.86
N ASP A 24 5.61 -0.90 -1.80
CA ASP A 24 6.06 -1.51 -0.54
C ASP A 24 7.33 -0.82 -0.02
N ALA A 25 8.31 -0.54 -0.88
CA ALA A 25 9.51 0.20 -0.47
C ALA A 25 9.15 1.61 0.01
N GLN A 26 8.28 2.32 -0.71
CA GLN A 26 7.78 3.64 -0.33
C GLN A 26 7.02 3.64 0.99
N ARG A 27 6.23 2.58 1.25
CA ARG A 27 5.59 2.37 2.55
C ARG A 27 6.63 2.21 3.65
N GLN A 28 7.70 1.44 3.43
CA GLN A 28 8.79 1.32 4.39
C GLN A 28 9.53 2.65 4.60
N PHE A 29 9.74 3.46 3.56
CA PHE A 29 10.31 4.81 3.68
C PHE A 29 9.45 5.75 4.52
N LEU A 30 8.12 5.67 4.33
CA LEU A 30 7.15 6.40 5.14
C LEU A 30 7.23 5.96 6.60
N ASP A 31 7.18 4.64 6.85
CA ASP A 31 7.18 4.10 8.20
C ASP A 31 8.49 4.40 8.95
N PHE A 32 9.65 4.31 8.27
CA PHE A 32 10.93 4.79 8.78
C PHE A 32 10.82 6.24 9.25
N SER A 33 10.32 7.11 8.38
CA SER A 33 10.26 8.55 8.63
C SER A 33 9.27 8.91 9.73
N ILE A 34 8.11 8.25 9.79
CA ILE A 34 7.14 8.40 10.88
C ILE A 34 7.76 8.04 12.22
N ASN A 35 8.40 6.86 12.32
CA ASN A 35 9.00 6.43 13.58
C ASN A 35 10.14 7.36 14.02
N LEU A 36 10.93 7.87 13.08
CA LEU A 36 12.02 8.81 13.39
C LEU A 36 11.50 10.21 13.78
N GLY A 37 10.43 10.69 13.15
CA GLY A 37 9.73 11.90 13.54
C GLY A 37 9.11 11.80 14.93
N TRP A 38 8.47 10.67 15.22
CA TRP A 38 7.95 10.34 16.55
C TRP A 38 9.07 10.37 17.60
N ALA A 39 10.18 9.67 17.34
CA ALA A 39 11.31 9.62 18.26
C ALA A 39 11.91 11.01 18.51
N SER A 40 12.06 11.82 17.45
CA SER A 40 12.57 13.19 17.55
C SER A 40 11.69 14.06 18.43
N ALA A 41 10.37 14.02 18.24
CA ALA A 41 9.45 14.82 19.07
C ALA A 41 9.36 14.31 20.51
N ALA A 42 9.39 12.99 20.74
CA ALA A 42 9.32 12.41 22.07
C ALA A 42 10.55 12.79 22.91
N VAL A 43 11.74 12.71 22.31
CA VAL A 43 12.98 13.19 22.95
C VAL A 43 12.93 14.68 23.23
N GLU A 44 12.37 15.48 22.33
CA GLU A 44 12.25 16.93 22.53
C GLU A 44 11.37 17.27 23.74
N LEU A 45 10.29 16.51 23.94
CA LEU A 45 9.34 16.73 25.03
C LEU A 45 9.83 16.15 26.37
N HIS A 46 10.34 14.92 26.36
CA HIS A 46 10.65 14.17 27.59
C HIS A 46 12.14 14.14 27.92
N GLY A 47 13.01 14.17 26.91
CA GLY A 47 14.46 14.02 27.07
C GLY A 47 14.94 12.61 27.36
N ASP A 48 14.01 11.68 27.55
CA ASP A 48 14.24 10.29 27.89
C ASP A 48 14.48 9.46 26.63
N ILE A 49 15.52 8.64 26.67
CA ILE A 49 15.89 7.76 25.57
C ILE A 49 15.10 6.46 25.58
N ASP A 50 14.68 5.98 26.75
CA ASP A 50 14.01 4.69 26.89
C ASP A 50 12.64 4.73 26.22
N ILE A 51 11.96 5.88 26.30
CA ILE A 51 10.71 6.16 25.61
C ILE A 51 10.85 6.01 24.08
N VAL A 52 12.04 6.26 23.52
CA VAL A 52 12.23 6.29 22.06
C VAL A 52 12.93 5.07 21.47
N THR A 53 13.51 4.21 22.30
CA THR A 53 14.20 2.98 21.87
C THR A 53 13.31 2.13 20.96
N ALA A 54 12.05 1.90 21.32
CA ALA A 54 11.12 1.11 20.51
C ALA A 54 10.86 1.74 19.13
N SER A 55 10.75 3.06 19.05
CA SER A 55 10.54 3.77 17.78
C SER A 55 11.80 3.81 16.93
N ILE A 56 12.99 3.93 17.53
CA ILE A 56 14.27 3.80 16.82
C ILE A 56 14.41 2.40 16.23
N ASN A 57 14.12 1.35 16.99
CA ASN A 57 14.18 -0.03 16.50
C ASN A 57 13.20 -0.28 15.36
N ARG A 58 11.97 0.26 15.44
CA ARG A 58 11.01 0.21 14.32
C ARG A 58 11.51 0.98 13.09
N ALA A 59 12.16 2.13 13.28
CA ALA A 59 12.77 2.85 12.17
C ALA A 59 13.86 1.99 11.52
N ILE A 60 14.80 1.42 12.29
CA ILE A 60 15.84 0.52 11.76
C ILE A 60 15.23 -0.64 10.97
N ALA A 61 14.19 -1.29 11.51
CA ALA A 61 13.52 -2.40 10.83
C ALA A 61 12.89 -1.99 9.49
N SER A 62 12.20 -0.84 9.44
CA SER A 62 11.64 -0.30 8.19
C SER A 62 12.72 0.12 7.21
N PHE A 63 13.83 0.68 7.69
CA PHE A 63 14.99 0.99 6.85
C PHE A 63 15.54 -0.26 6.18
N ASP A 64 15.86 -1.29 6.97
CA ASP A 64 16.39 -2.56 6.48
C ASP A 64 15.43 -3.24 5.50
N ALA A 65 14.12 -3.21 5.78
CA ALA A 65 13.09 -3.74 4.90
C ALA A 65 13.05 -2.99 3.56
N ALA A 66 13.07 -1.66 3.57
CA ALA A 66 13.09 -0.86 2.36
C ALA A 66 14.33 -1.16 1.52
N GLU A 67 15.51 -1.23 2.16
CA GLU A 67 16.77 -1.53 1.48
C GLU A 67 16.77 -2.91 0.81
N SER A 68 16.16 -3.91 1.46
CA SER A 68 16.02 -5.25 0.88
C SER A 68 15.16 -5.27 -0.40
N MET A 69 14.25 -4.30 -0.56
CA MET A 69 13.30 -4.25 -1.67
C MET A 69 13.85 -3.53 -2.92
N ILE A 70 14.78 -2.58 -2.78
CA ILE A 70 15.16 -1.71 -3.91
C ILE A 70 15.97 -2.45 -4.99
N GLY A 71 16.47 -3.67 -4.73
CA GLY A 71 17.23 -4.44 -5.72
C GLY A 71 18.57 -3.77 -6.10
N ASN A 72 19.57 -4.59 -6.40
CA ASN A 72 20.97 -4.15 -6.42
C ASN A 72 21.54 -3.94 -7.83
N PRO A 73 21.53 -2.70 -8.34
CA PRO A 73 22.56 -2.23 -9.27
C PRO A 73 23.50 -1.15 -8.69
N TYR A 74 23.34 -0.73 -7.42
CA TYR A 74 24.11 0.35 -6.78
C TYR A 74 24.54 0.05 -5.33
N ALA A 75 24.79 -1.21 -5.00
CA ALA A 75 25.12 -1.59 -3.61
C ALA A 75 26.30 -0.83 -3.03
N ARG A 76 27.28 -0.37 -3.82
CA ARG A 76 28.54 0.18 -3.30
C ARG A 76 28.35 1.58 -2.70
N GLU A 77 27.78 2.50 -3.46
CA GLU A 77 27.51 3.88 -3.02
C GLU A 77 26.42 3.92 -1.95
N ARG A 78 25.38 3.07 -2.08
CA ARG A 78 24.35 2.96 -1.05
C ARG A 78 24.88 2.35 0.24
N ARG A 79 25.83 1.42 0.20
CA ARG A 79 26.40 0.79 1.42
C ARG A 79 26.94 1.82 2.39
N GLY A 80 27.70 2.79 1.90
CA GLY A 80 28.34 3.80 2.76
C GLY A 80 27.32 4.61 3.54
N LEU A 81 26.24 5.00 2.88
CA LEU A 81 25.15 5.71 3.52
C LEU A 81 24.30 4.80 4.42
N GLN A 82 23.94 3.60 3.97
CA GLN A 82 23.18 2.64 4.78
C GLN A 82 23.87 2.38 6.11
N ILE A 83 25.18 2.11 6.05
CA ILE A 83 26.03 1.95 7.23
C ILE A 83 25.98 3.22 8.07
N SER A 84 26.04 4.41 7.47
CA SER A 84 25.97 5.69 8.19
C SER A 84 24.63 5.89 8.93
N VAL A 85 23.48 5.71 8.26
CA VAL A 85 22.15 5.89 8.87
C VAL A 85 21.92 4.86 9.97
N ARG A 86 22.14 3.58 9.65
CA ARG A 86 21.97 2.47 10.61
C ARG A 86 22.87 2.64 11.82
N ARG A 87 24.18 2.87 11.61
CA ARG A 87 25.14 3.08 12.71
C ARG A 87 24.74 4.26 13.57
N LYS A 88 24.35 5.41 13.00
CA LYS A 88 23.92 6.58 13.78
C LYS A 88 22.66 6.31 14.61
N LEU A 89 21.73 5.48 14.12
CA LEU A 89 20.55 5.07 14.89
C LEU A 89 20.92 4.10 16.01
N THR A 90 21.73 3.08 15.73
CA THR A 90 22.22 2.13 16.74
C THR A 90 23.04 2.84 17.83
N ASP A 91 23.88 3.79 17.45
CA ASP A 91 24.76 4.53 18.35
C ASP A 91 24.07 5.72 19.03
N TYR A 92 22.78 5.95 18.78
CA TYR A 92 22.09 7.16 19.20
C TYR A 92 22.28 7.48 20.69
N ALA A 93 22.13 6.49 21.57
CA ALA A 93 22.28 6.66 23.01
C ALA A 93 23.67 7.14 23.41
N ARG A 94 24.70 6.53 22.82
CA ARG A 94 26.10 6.90 23.03
C ARG A 94 26.41 8.27 22.45
N ALA A 95 26.01 8.50 21.19
CA ALA A 95 26.31 9.73 20.44
C ALA A 95 25.63 10.98 21.00
N THR A 96 24.56 10.80 21.79
CA THR A 96 23.78 11.90 22.38
C THR A 96 23.90 11.98 23.90
N ARG A 97 24.78 11.19 24.51
CA ARG A 97 25.13 11.28 25.94
C ARG A 97 25.59 12.71 26.27
N GLY A 98 25.06 13.27 27.36
CA GLY A 98 25.35 14.65 27.78
C GLY A 98 24.71 15.76 26.94
N LYS A 99 24.04 15.45 25.81
CA LYS A 99 23.36 16.49 25.03
C LYS A 99 22.03 16.88 25.69
N PRO A 100 21.66 18.18 25.66
CA PRO A 100 20.32 18.61 26.10
C PRO A 100 19.24 18.04 25.19
N ARG A 101 17.97 18.04 25.64
CA ARG A 101 16.81 17.48 24.91
C ARG A 101 16.76 17.92 23.44
N ARG A 102 16.93 19.22 23.19
CA ARG A 102 16.99 19.80 21.83
C ARG A 102 18.16 19.25 21.00
N GLY A 103 19.32 19.06 21.61
CA GLY A 103 20.50 18.48 20.95
C GLY A 103 20.29 17.01 20.56
N LYS A 104 19.66 16.23 21.44
CA LYS A 104 19.28 14.85 21.15
C LYS A 104 18.26 14.77 19.99
N ALA A 105 17.20 15.58 20.04
CA ALA A 105 16.18 15.64 18.98
C ALA A 105 16.76 16.13 17.63
N SER A 106 17.69 17.10 17.66
CA SER A 106 18.42 17.59 16.49
C SER A 106 19.27 16.49 15.84
N TYR A 107 19.88 15.61 16.64
CA TYR A 107 20.64 14.49 16.11
C TYR A 107 19.75 13.53 15.30
N LEU A 108 18.56 13.17 15.82
CA LEU A 108 17.58 12.36 15.06
C LEU A 108 17.12 13.06 13.79
N ARG A 109 16.90 14.37 13.84
CA ARG A 109 16.58 15.18 12.65
C ARG A 109 17.70 15.12 11.61
N GLN A 110 18.97 15.16 12.03
CA GLN A 110 20.10 15.07 11.11
C GLN A 110 20.21 13.69 10.46
N ILE A 111 19.92 12.61 11.21
CA ILE A 111 19.83 11.26 10.62
C ILE A 111 18.74 11.25 9.54
N TRP A 112 17.56 11.79 9.85
CA TRP A 112 16.46 11.88 8.89
C TRP A 112 16.83 12.72 7.66
N LEU A 113 17.50 13.86 7.82
CA LEU A 113 17.95 14.69 6.70
C LEU A 113 18.95 13.95 5.80
N ASN A 114 19.92 13.24 6.38
CA ASN A 114 20.87 12.43 5.59
C ASN A 114 20.13 11.34 4.81
N TYR A 115 19.15 10.70 5.45
CA TYR A 115 18.32 9.69 4.81
C TYR A 115 17.49 10.29 3.66
N GLN A 116 16.80 11.41 3.90
CA GLN A 116 16.02 12.11 2.89
C GLN A 116 16.90 12.55 1.71
N GLN A 117 18.07 13.13 1.98
CA GLN A 117 19.03 13.53 0.94
C GLN A 117 19.44 12.36 0.05
N SER A 118 19.49 11.17 0.63
CA SER A 118 19.91 9.98 -0.09
C SER A 118 18.82 9.36 -0.95
N LEU A 119 17.56 9.50 -0.51
CA LEU A 119 16.41 9.21 -1.35
C LEU A 119 16.34 10.15 -2.55
N MET A 120 16.99 11.32 -2.50
CA MET A 120 17.11 12.20 -3.67
C MET A 120 18.18 11.75 -4.68
N VAL A 121 19.13 10.89 -4.28
CA VAL A 121 20.26 10.45 -5.12
C VAL A 121 19.91 9.23 -6.00
N ILE A 122 18.83 8.49 -5.67
CA ILE A 122 18.55 7.19 -6.30
C ILE A 122 17.52 7.33 -7.42
N TYR A 123 17.90 7.91 -8.56
CA TYR A 123 17.24 7.65 -9.85
C TYR A 123 18.27 7.64 -10.99
N ARG A 124 18.25 6.58 -11.81
CA ARG A 124 19.01 6.53 -13.06
C ARG A 124 18.15 7.19 -14.14
N THR A 125 18.70 8.12 -14.90
CA THR A 125 18.09 8.52 -16.16
C THR A 125 18.04 7.31 -17.11
N GLN A 126 17.20 7.33 -18.14
CA GLN A 126 17.20 6.27 -19.17
C GLN A 126 18.60 6.05 -19.79
N SER A 127 19.47 7.06 -19.75
CA SER A 127 20.85 7.03 -20.24
C SER A 127 21.88 6.45 -19.27
N GLY A 128 21.48 5.92 -18.13
CA GLY A 128 22.41 5.21 -17.25
C GLY A 128 23.24 6.08 -16.31
N ARG A 129 23.08 7.42 -16.37
CA ARG A 129 23.81 8.35 -15.52
C ARG A 129 23.07 8.57 -14.20
N ALA A 130 23.79 8.48 -13.09
CA ALA A 130 23.30 9.00 -11.82
C ALA A 130 23.29 10.52 -11.93
N GLN A 131 22.11 11.12 -12.03
CA GLN A 131 21.98 12.57 -11.97
C GLN A 131 21.55 12.96 -10.57
N MET A 132 22.34 13.82 -9.92
CA MET A 132 21.87 14.54 -8.74
C MET A 132 20.80 15.54 -9.21
N ILE A 133 19.53 15.16 -9.08
CA ILE A 133 18.45 16.11 -9.31
C ILE A 133 18.50 17.09 -8.12
N LYS A 134 18.73 18.38 -8.41
CA LYS A 134 18.70 19.45 -7.39
C LYS A 134 17.30 19.65 -6.76
N ARG A 135 16.30 18.85 -7.15
CA ARG A 135 14.89 18.95 -6.74
C ARG A 135 14.49 17.67 -5.98
N THR A 136 13.61 17.82 -4.99
CA THR A 136 13.12 16.72 -4.14
C THR A 136 12.45 15.63 -4.97
N THR A 137 12.93 14.39 -4.84
CA THR A 137 12.29 13.21 -5.42
C THR A 137 11.00 12.85 -4.69
N CYS A 138 10.19 11.97 -5.28
CA CYS A 138 8.95 11.49 -4.68
C CYS A 138 9.18 10.80 -3.34
N ASP A 139 10.24 10.00 -3.25
CA ASP A 139 10.66 9.34 -2.02
C ASP A 139 11.14 10.37 -0.98
N GLY A 140 11.84 11.42 -1.41
CA GLY A 140 12.20 12.55 -0.55
C GLY A 140 10.98 13.28 0.03
N TYR A 141 9.90 13.41 -0.74
CA TYR A 141 8.62 13.94 -0.25
C TYR A 141 7.93 12.98 0.71
N ILE A 142 7.87 11.68 0.42
CA ILE A 142 7.33 10.66 1.33
C ILE A 142 8.04 10.73 2.69
N ALA A 143 9.37 10.80 2.66
CA ALA A 143 10.16 10.88 3.88
C ALA A 143 9.86 12.16 4.67
N GLN A 144 9.67 13.29 3.99
CA GLN A 144 9.26 14.53 4.64
C GLN A 144 7.86 14.47 5.24
N ILE A 145 6.89 13.93 4.50
CA ILE A 145 5.52 13.74 4.97
C ILE A 145 5.53 12.88 6.23
N GLY A 146 6.20 11.71 6.17
CA GLY A 146 6.28 10.78 7.29
C GLY A 146 6.90 11.40 8.54
N TYR A 147 8.04 12.08 8.40
CA TYR A 147 8.72 12.70 9.53
C TYR A 147 7.91 13.81 10.20
N GLN A 148 7.32 14.71 9.41
CA GLN A 148 6.48 15.77 9.95
C GLN A 148 5.21 15.17 10.59
N PHE A 149 4.63 14.14 9.99
CA PHE A 149 3.47 13.46 10.57
C PHE A 149 3.78 12.82 11.92
N GLY A 150 4.86 12.02 12.01
CA GLY A 150 5.27 11.39 13.27
C GLY A 150 5.52 12.39 14.39
N ARG A 151 6.14 13.55 14.07
CA ARG A 151 6.28 14.66 15.03
C ARG A 151 4.92 15.20 15.47
N ALA A 152 4.01 15.44 14.54
CA ALA A 152 2.68 15.96 14.84
C ALA A 152 1.89 15.06 15.81
N GLN A 153 1.99 13.73 15.64
CA GLN A 153 1.32 12.76 16.51
C GLN A 153 1.76 12.90 17.98
N ILE A 154 3.06 13.00 18.23
CA ILE A 154 3.58 13.13 19.60
C ILE A 154 3.14 14.43 20.25
N PHE A 155 3.28 15.56 19.54
CA PHE A 155 2.88 16.85 20.10
C PHE A 155 1.36 16.94 20.36
N ALA A 156 0.54 16.21 19.59
CA ALA A 156 -0.90 16.14 19.79
C ALA A 156 -1.32 15.22 20.94
N GLY A 157 -0.54 14.18 21.24
CA GLY A 157 -0.80 13.23 22.33
C GLY A 157 -0.54 13.75 23.74
N HIS A 158 0.11 14.91 23.86
CA HIS A 158 0.51 15.49 25.14
C HIS A 158 -0.55 16.39 25.77
N PRO A 159 -0.52 16.58 27.10
CA PRO A 159 -1.38 17.54 27.78
C PRO A 159 -1.35 18.90 27.08
N PRO A 160 -2.53 19.50 26.83
CA PRO A 160 -2.68 20.57 25.87
C PRO A 160 -2.04 21.87 26.37
N SER A 161 -0.83 22.18 25.93
CA SER A 161 -0.34 23.58 25.92
C SER A 161 -0.62 24.22 24.57
N ARG A 162 -0.92 25.54 24.55
CA ARG A 162 -1.13 26.29 23.30
C ARG A 162 0.07 26.15 22.36
N SER A 163 1.29 26.16 22.89
CA SER A 163 2.53 26.02 22.13
C SER A 163 2.66 24.64 21.48
N ARG A 164 2.44 23.54 22.21
CA ARG A 164 2.55 22.17 21.67
C ARG A 164 1.49 21.89 20.60
N LYS A 165 0.26 22.36 20.81
CA LYS A 165 -0.81 22.30 19.80
C LYS A 165 -0.42 23.03 18.51
N SER A 166 0.15 24.23 18.63
CA SER A 166 0.64 24.99 17.47
C SER A 166 1.72 24.21 16.71
N VAL A 167 2.68 23.61 17.43
CA VAL A 167 3.72 22.76 16.82
C VAL A 167 3.11 21.55 16.11
N ALA A 168 2.16 20.84 16.73
CA ALA A 168 1.49 19.70 16.10
C ALA A 168 0.79 20.11 14.78
N ILE A 169 0.03 21.22 14.80
CA ILE A 169 -0.67 21.74 13.62
C ILE A 169 0.33 22.16 12.54
N GLN A 170 1.42 22.84 12.90
CA GLN A 170 2.42 23.27 11.93
C GLN A 170 3.11 22.09 11.24
N ASN A 171 3.48 21.05 12.00
CA ASN A 171 4.05 19.82 11.42
C ASN A 171 3.02 19.14 10.51
N MET A 172 1.75 19.07 10.92
CA MET A 172 0.70 18.49 10.09
C MET A 172 0.46 19.27 8.80
N LYS A 173 0.41 20.60 8.86
CA LYS A 173 0.32 21.48 7.68
C LYS A 173 1.52 21.28 6.75
N ARG A 174 2.73 21.08 7.27
CA ARG A 174 3.92 20.77 6.47
C ARG A 174 3.80 19.41 5.77
N ALA A 175 3.30 18.39 6.47
CA ALA A 175 3.05 17.08 5.88
C ALA A 175 2.02 17.18 4.73
N ILE A 176 0.88 17.83 4.98
CA ILE A 176 -0.19 18.00 3.97
C ILE A 176 0.31 18.81 2.78
N ARG A 177 1.04 19.90 3.00
CA ARG A 177 1.61 20.71 1.91
C ARG A 177 2.62 19.91 1.10
N GLY A 178 3.42 19.07 1.76
CA GLY A 178 4.32 18.13 1.07
C GLY A 178 3.56 17.17 0.18
N GLY A 179 2.49 16.55 0.70
CA GLY A 179 1.62 15.66 -0.07
C GLY A 179 0.93 16.33 -1.26
N LEU A 180 0.33 17.50 -1.03
CA LEU A 180 -0.32 18.27 -2.08
C LEU A 180 0.64 18.69 -3.19
N ARG A 181 1.86 19.13 -2.85
CA ARG A 181 2.87 19.50 -3.87
C ARG A 181 3.12 18.34 -4.82
N VAL A 182 3.25 17.13 -4.29
CA VAL A 182 3.41 15.94 -5.12
C VAL A 182 2.14 15.66 -5.92
N SER A 183 0.95 15.70 -5.30
CA SER A 183 -0.32 15.46 -6.02
C SER A 183 -0.59 16.45 -7.16
N PHE A 184 -0.13 17.70 -7.07
CA PHE A 184 -0.31 18.70 -8.12
C PHE A 184 0.73 18.60 -9.24
N ASP A 185 1.94 18.13 -8.95
CA ASP A 185 3.00 17.97 -9.96
C ASP A 185 2.71 16.84 -10.97
N GLY A 186 1.76 15.94 -10.65
CA GLY A 186 1.22 14.95 -11.58
C GLY A 186 0.25 15.48 -12.64
N TYR A 187 -0.17 16.76 -12.59
CA TYR A 187 -0.99 17.37 -13.63
C TYR A 187 -0.11 18.03 -14.70
N PRO A 188 -0.27 17.70 -16.00
CA PRO A 188 0.47 18.35 -17.06
C PRO A 188 0.04 19.82 -17.16
N SER A 189 0.73 20.72 -16.47
CA SER A 189 0.55 22.15 -16.68
C SER A 189 1.10 22.51 -18.06
N ARG A 190 0.35 23.30 -18.83
CA ARG A 190 0.74 23.77 -20.17
C ARG A 190 2.05 24.59 -20.23
N SER A 191 2.69 24.90 -19.10
CA SER A 191 3.97 25.61 -19.08
C SER A 191 5.13 24.68 -19.43
N ARG A 192 5.72 24.95 -20.60
CA ARG A 192 7.00 24.48 -21.18
C ARG A 192 7.94 23.66 -20.26
N ARG A 193 8.27 22.45 -20.74
CA ARG A 193 9.56 21.71 -20.67
C ARG A 193 10.32 21.57 -19.33
N ASP A 194 9.78 21.96 -18.18
CA ASP A 194 10.39 21.58 -16.91
C ASP A 194 10.05 20.12 -16.60
N ASP A 195 11.08 19.29 -16.40
CA ASP A 195 11.00 17.90 -15.96
C ASP A 195 10.24 17.80 -14.63
N LYS A 196 8.90 17.74 -14.70
CA LYS A 196 8.05 17.55 -13.53
C LYS A 196 8.06 16.08 -13.12
N LEU A 197 8.25 15.85 -11.83
CA LEU A 197 8.20 14.52 -11.22
C LEU A 197 6.74 14.03 -11.23
N CYS A 198 6.43 13.00 -12.02
CA CYS A 198 5.10 12.39 -12.07
C CYS A 198 4.92 11.39 -10.95
N CYS A 199 4.78 11.89 -9.74
CA CYS A 199 4.32 11.07 -8.63
C CYS A 199 3.01 11.61 -8.14
N SER A 200 2.03 10.74 -7.97
CA SER A 200 0.79 11.08 -7.28
C SER A 200 0.64 10.20 -6.05
N PHE A 201 0.54 10.84 -4.89
CA PHE A 201 0.26 10.16 -3.62
C PHE A 201 -1.20 10.42 -3.28
N GLY A 202 -2.10 9.54 -3.72
CA GLY A 202 -3.53 9.78 -3.60
C GLY A 202 -4.03 11.04 -4.34
N GLY A 203 -5.34 11.24 -4.30
CA GLY A 203 -5.97 12.41 -4.91
C GLY A 203 -5.85 13.66 -4.03
N VAL A 204 -6.05 14.83 -4.65
CA VAL A 204 -6.16 16.11 -3.95
C VAL A 204 -7.24 16.04 -2.84
N ALA A 205 -8.34 15.33 -3.10
CA ALA A 205 -9.39 15.07 -2.11
C ALA A 205 -8.90 14.30 -0.87
N ASP A 206 -7.98 13.35 -1.03
CA ASP A 206 -7.43 12.59 0.08
C ASP A 206 -6.61 13.49 1.02
N TRP A 207 -5.79 14.38 0.46
CA TRP A 207 -5.04 15.37 1.25
C TRP A 207 -5.92 16.46 1.85
N HIS A 208 -6.97 16.91 1.15
CA HIS A 208 -7.95 17.82 1.74
C HIS A 208 -8.71 17.18 2.90
N SER A 209 -8.96 15.87 2.88
CA SER A 209 -9.56 15.16 4.01
C SER A 209 -8.70 15.22 5.28
N LEU A 210 -7.40 15.50 5.13
CA LEU A 210 -6.47 15.72 6.23
C LEU A 210 -6.41 17.20 6.65
N GLN A 211 -7.06 18.17 5.99
CA GLN A 211 -6.88 19.58 6.34
C GLN A 211 -7.68 20.05 7.56
N ASN A 212 -8.66 19.28 8.02
CA ASN A 212 -9.59 19.64 9.08
C ASN A 212 -9.00 19.49 10.51
N PHE A 213 -7.73 19.87 10.71
CA PHE A 213 -7.12 19.93 12.04
C PHE A 213 -7.47 21.24 12.73
N ARG A 214 -8.31 21.17 13.76
CA ARG A 214 -8.56 22.26 14.69
C ARG A 214 -7.62 22.18 15.89
N THR A 215 -7.40 23.30 16.58
CA THR A 215 -6.67 23.36 17.86
C THR A 215 -7.30 22.53 18.98
N THR A 216 -8.55 22.11 18.79
CA THR A 216 -9.33 21.24 19.69
C THR A 216 -9.27 19.75 19.32
N THR A 217 -8.54 19.38 18.27
CA THR A 217 -8.51 17.99 17.76
C THR A 217 -7.90 17.03 18.81
N PRO A 218 -8.62 15.97 19.25
CA PRO A 218 -8.08 15.01 20.21
C PRO A 218 -6.94 14.16 19.65
N ALA A 219 -6.07 13.66 20.53
CA ALA A 219 -4.94 12.78 20.16
C ALA A 219 -5.36 11.57 19.32
N GLY A 220 -6.45 10.88 19.70
CA GLY A 220 -6.98 9.72 18.96
C GLY A 220 -7.43 10.02 17.53
N HIS A 221 -7.59 11.30 17.16
CA HIS A 221 -7.82 11.71 15.78
C HIS A 221 -6.56 11.55 14.92
N PHE A 222 -5.37 11.81 15.48
CA PHE A 222 -4.10 11.67 14.77
C PHE A 222 -3.78 10.21 14.44
N ASP A 223 -4.11 9.26 15.32
CA ASP A 223 -3.92 7.83 15.05
C ASP A 223 -4.82 7.33 13.91
N ARG A 224 -6.07 7.80 13.84
CA ARG A 224 -6.95 7.53 12.68
C ARG A 224 -6.36 8.07 11.38
N HIS A 225 -5.68 9.22 11.43
CA HIS A 225 -5.00 9.79 10.27
C HIS A 225 -3.73 9.04 9.88
N ARG A 226 -3.06 8.34 10.80
CA ARG A 226 -1.92 7.48 10.46
C ARG A 226 -2.32 6.40 9.48
N GLY A 227 -3.40 5.68 9.78
CA GLY A 227 -3.93 4.65 8.88
C GLY A 227 -4.36 5.22 7.53
N ARG A 228 -4.95 6.43 7.51
CA ARG A 228 -5.29 7.12 6.25
C ARG A 228 -4.06 7.49 5.44
N LEU A 229 -3.03 8.05 6.06
CA LEU A 229 -1.77 8.41 5.38
C LEU A 229 -1.07 7.18 4.80
N GLN A 230 -1.00 6.09 5.57
CA GLN A 230 -0.48 4.82 5.08
C GLN A 230 -1.30 4.33 3.88
N GLY A 231 -2.63 4.49 3.90
CA GLY A 231 -3.50 4.21 2.75
C GLY A 231 -3.21 5.08 1.52
N ILE A 232 -3.07 6.39 1.72
CA ILE A 232 -2.73 7.36 0.65
C ILE A 232 -1.39 7.01 -0.01
N VAL A 233 -0.38 6.68 0.80
CA VAL A 233 0.96 6.33 0.29
C VAL A 233 0.97 4.92 -0.31
N SER A 234 0.20 3.96 0.20
CA SER A 234 0.09 2.63 -0.39
C SER A 234 -0.62 2.66 -1.76
N GLY A 235 -1.54 3.62 -1.94
CA GLY A 235 -2.20 3.90 -3.22
C GLY A 235 -1.38 4.77 -4.18
N ALA A 236 -0.11 5.07 -3.87
CA ALA A 236 0.76 5.84 -4.74
C ALA A 236 0.87 5.22 -6.13
N ARG A 237 0.91 6.08 -7.15
CA ARG A 237 1.26 5.68 -8.51
C ARG A 237 2.48 6.47 -8.96
N ILE A 238 3.50 5.73 -9.38
CA ILE A 238 4.62 6.25 -10.14
C ILE A 238 4.30 5.98 -11.60
N ASP A 239 3.58 6.92 -12.23
CA ASP A 239 3.28 6.79 -13.65
C ASP A 239 4.49 7.28 -14.46
N SER A 240 4.85 6.56 -15.53
CA SER A 240 5.88 7.01 -16.45
C SER A 240 5.46 8.34 -17.09
N CYS A 241 6.21 9.41 -16.87
CA CYS A 241 5.99 10.75 -17.43
C CYS A 241 6.00 10.82 -18.97
N THR A 242 6.07 9.70 -19.68
CA THR A 242 6.03 9.66 -21.14
C THR A 242 4.65 10.12 -21.58
N GLY A 243 4.56 11.38 -22.02
CA GLY A 243 3.35 12.10 -22.40
C GLY A 243 2.56 11.46 -23.56
N GLY A 244 1.93 10.32 -23.30
CA GLY A 244 0.86 9.78 -24.12
C GLY A 244 -0.36 10.67 -23.94
N ASN A 245 -0.57 11.57 -24.91
CA ASN A 245 -1.70 12.48 -25.00
C ASN A 245 -3.03 11.71 -24.79
N PRO A 246 -3.78 11.88 -23.68
CA PRO A 246 -5.02 11.13 -23.43
C PRO A 246 -6.19 11.51 -24.37
N GLY A 247 -5.96 12.41 -25.33
CA GLY A 247 -6.99 13.09 -26.12
C GLY A 247 -7.27 12.55 -27.53
N GLN A 248 -6.71 11.43 -27.96
CA GLN A 248 -7.00 10.85 -29.30
C GLN A 248 -7.86 9.58 -29.27
N VAL A 249 -8.78 9.45 -28.32
CA VAL A 249 -9.97 8.62 -28.55
C VAL A 249 -10.94 9.45 -29.37
N ALA A 250 -10.89 9.27 -30.69
CA ALA A 250 -11.79 9.91 -31.63
C ALA A 250 -13.25 9.67 -31.22
N HIS A 251 -13.94 10.74 -30.81
CA HIS A 251 -15.39 10.79 -30.81
C HIS A 251 -15.89 10.70 -32.26
N ARG A 252 -16.02 9.48 -32.78
CA ARG A 252 -16.90 9.24 -33.94
C ARG A 252 -18.33 9.48 -33.49
N ARG A 253 -18.95 10.51 -34.07
CA ARG A 253 -20.39 10.79 -33.95
C ARG A 253 -21.19 9.52 -34.26
N PRO A 254 -22.22 9.17 -33.47
CA PRO A 254 -23.06 8.03 -33.78
C PRO A 254 -23.93 8.37 -34.99
N HIS A 255 -23.75 7.63 -36.09
CA HIS A 255 -24.75 7.57 -37.15
C HIS A 255 -26.06 7.03 -36.58
N ARG A 256 -27.15 7.78 -36.82
CA ARG A 256 -28.55 7.34 -36.63
C ARG A 256 -28.73 5.95 -37.24
N ARG A 257 -28.90 4.92 -36.41
CA ARG A 257 -29.44 3.62 -36.83
C ARG A 257 -30.96 3.62 -36.68
N ARG A 258 -31.62 3.20 -37.76
CA ARG A 258 -33.07 3.00 -37.88
C ARG A 258 -33.57 1.98 -36.85
N ARG A 259 -34.79 2.20 -36.35
CA ARG A 259 -35.54 1.27 -35.47
C ARG A 259 -35.85 -0.04 -36.22
N PRO A 260 -35.68 -1.22 -35.61
CA PRO A 260 -36.31 -2.45 -36.09
C PRO A 260 -37.78 -2.52 -35.64
N PRO A 261 -38.64 -3.26 -36.37
CA PRO A 261 -40.07 -3.34 -36.10
C PRO A 261 -40.38 -4.26 -34.92
N THR A 262 -41.47 -3.91 -34.24
CA THR A 262 -42.09 -4.60 -33.10
C THR A 262 -42.72 -5.92 -33.51
N THR A 263 -42.35 -7.02 -32.86
CA THR A 263 -43.08 -8.29 -32.87
C THR A 263 -43.96 -8.42 -31.62
N ARG A 264 -45.23 -8.76 -31.85
CA ARG A 264 -46.28 -9.01 -30.84
C ARG A 264 -46.00 -10.29 -30.03
N PRO A 265 -46.49 -10.39 -28.78
CA PRO A 265 -46.40 -11.61 -27.98
C PRO A 265 -47.53 -12.59 -28.33
N ASN A 266 -47.17 -13.88 -28.39
CA ASN A 266 -48.07 -15.01 -28.59
C ASN A 266 -48.55 -15.53 -27.21
N PRO A 267 -49.85 -15.75 -26.95
CA PRO A 267 -50.33 -16.34 -25.71
C PRO A 267 -50.64 -17.83 -25.91
N GLY A 268 -50.09 -18.70 -25.06
CA GLY A 268 -50.57 -20.09 -24.96
C GLY A 268 -49.47 -21.12 -24.73
N GLY A 269 -49.47 -21.71 -23.53
CA GLY A 269 -48.65 -22.87 -23.20
C GLY A 269 -48.85 -23.28 -21.75
N HIS A 270 -49.74 -24.25 -21.52
CA HIS A 270 -49.91 -24.97 -20.25
C HIS A 270 -48.61 -25.70 -19.86
N PRO A 271 -48.30 -25.84 -18.55
CA PRO A 271 -47.17 -26.64 -18.10
C PRO A 271 -47.55 -28.13 -17.98
N PRO A 272 -46.66 -29.06 -18.36
CA PRO A 272 -46.82 -30.47 -17.99
C PRO A 272 -46.40 -30.69 -16.54
N ARG A 273 -47.25 -31.43 -15.81
CA ARG A 273 -46.87 -32.13 -14.57
C ARG A 273 -45.90 -33.25 -14.95
N GLY A 274 -44.65 -33.12 -14.52
CA GLY A 274 -43.67 -34.20 -14.51
C GLY A 274 -43.25 -34.46 -13.07
N GLU A 275 -43.68 -35.59 -12.53
CA GLU A 275 -43.12 -36.20 -11.33
C GLU A 275 -41.69 -36.65 -11.61
N ASP A 276 -40.72 -36.15 -10.85
CA ASP A 276 -39.41 -36.79 -10.73
C ASP A 276 -39.08 -36.91 -9.24
N ARG A 277 -39.18 -38.14 -8.74
CA ARG A 277 -38.64 -38.53 -7.43
C ARG A 277 -37.11 -38.56 -7.53
N PRO A 278 -36.37 -37.92 -6.61
CA PRO A 278 -34.92 -38.06 -6.59
C PRO A 278 -34.53 -39.47 -6.10
N PRO A 279 -33.48 -40.08 -6.67
CA PRO A 279 -32.95 -41.33 -6.16
C PRO A 279 -32.36 -41.15 -4.76
N ARG A 280 -32.80 -42.00 -3.83
CA ARG A 280 -32.14 -42.24 -2.54
C ARG A 280 -30.87 -43.05 -2.81
N GLY A 281 -29.73 -42.55 -2.37
CA GLY A 281 -28.49 -43.33 -2.25
C GLY A 281 -27.30 -42.63 -2.89
N GLY A 282 -26.48 -41.98 -2.08
CA GLY A 282 -25.23 -41.35 -2.51
C GLY A 282 -24.70 -40.40 -1.44
N ASP A 283 -23.74 -40.90 -0.67
CA ASP A 283 -22.87 -40.23 0.31
C ASP A 283 -23.10 -38.73 0.54
N ARG A 284 -23.67 -38.43 1.70
CA ARG A 284 -23.74 -37.08 2.25
C ARG A 284 -22.29 -36.61 2.46
N PRO A 285 -21.79 -35.56 1.77
CA PRO A 285 -20.47 -35.02 2.05
C PRO A 285 -20.52 -34.47 3.46
N THR A 286 -19.87 -35.16 4.40
CA THR A 286 -19.62 -34.63 5.74
C THR A 286 -18.96 -33.28 5.54
N GLY A 287 -19.62 -32.22 6.00
CA GLY A 287 -19.18 -30.84 5.87
C GLY A 287 -17.89 -30.62 6.64
N GLY A 288 -16.78 -31.07 6.07
CA GLY A 288 -15.46 -30.93 6.65
C GLY A 288 -15.12 -29.45 6.74
N SER A 289 -14.91 -28.97 7.96
CA SER A 289 -14.37 -27.64 8.19
C SER A 289 -12.94 -27.57 7.65
N LEU A 290 -12.54 -26.41 7.11
CA LEU A 290 -11.14 -26.20 6.73
C LEU A 290 -10.25 -26.23 7.97
N PRO A 291 -9.09 -26.90 7.95
CA PRO A 291 -8.14 -26.80 9.05
C PRO A 291 -7.59 -25.38 9.17
N THR A 292 -7.36 -24.93 10.41
CA THR A 292 -6.62 -23.68 10.68
C THR A 292 -5.25 -23.75 10.03
N ALA A 293 -4.92 -22.77 9.20
CA ALA A 293 -3.71 -22.79 8.38
C ALA A 293 -3.34 -21.39 7.91
N SER A 294 -2.03 -21.11 7.86
CA SER A 294 -1.51 -19.86 7.31
C SER A 294 -0.74 -20.12 6.02
N PHE A 295 -0.91 -19.24 5.04
CA PHE A 295 -0.25 -19.28 3.73
C PHE A 295 0.40 -17.93 3.44
N LYS A 296 1.62 -17.96 2.90
CA LYS A 296 2.24 -16.79 2.27
C LYS A 296 1.69 -16.71 0.85
N THR A 297 0.87 -15.71 0.55
CA THR A 297 0.19 -15.56 -0.74
C THR A 297 0.71 -14.38 -1.54
N SER A 298 0.28 -14.25 -2.80
CA SER A 298 0.54 -13.07 -3.64
C SER A 298 -0.08 -11.77 -3.11
N TRP A 299 -0.94 -11.84 -2.08
CA TRP A 299 -1.60 -10.70 -1.43
C TRP A 299 -1.31 -10.67 0.08
N GLY A 300 -0.10 -11.08 0.47
CA GLY A 300 0.33 -11.14 1.86
C GLY A 300 0.01 -12.46 2.55
N THR A 301 0.18 -12.49 3.87
CA THR A 301 -0.08 -13.69 4.67
C THR A 301 -1.58 -13.85 4.88
N MET A 302 -2.13 -14.98 4.46
CA MET A 302 -3.54 -15.35 4.66
C MET A 302 -3.66 -16.44 5.73
N THR A 303 -4.54 -16.25 6.70
CA THR A 303 -4.78 -17.20 7.81
C THR A 303 -6.23 -17.64 7.80
N PHE A 304 -6.46 -18.94 7.58
CA PHE A 304 -7.76 -19.60 7.72
C PHE A 304 -8.02 -19.90 9.20
N ASN A 305 -9.23 -19.63 9.67
CA ASN A 305 -9.58 -19.68 11.10
C ASN A 305 -10.38 -20.92 11.53
N GLY A 306 -10.43 -21.96 10.70
CA GLY A 306 -11.11 -23.19 11.07
C GLY A 306 -12.62 -23.19 10.86
N ARG A 307 -13.20 -22.15 10.26
CA ARG A 307 -14.66 -22.02 10.04
C ARG A 307 -15.08 -22.50 8.66
N SER A 308 -16.29 -23.05 8.57
CA SER A 308 -16.92 -23.48 7.31
C SER A 308 -17.76 -22.39 6.62
N ALA A 309 -18.12 -21.31 7.34
CA ALA A 309 -18.92 -20.20 6.79
C ALA A 309 -18.63 -18.85 7.48
N GLY A 310 -19.05 -17.76 6.83
CA GLY A 310 -18.86 -16.39 7.30
C GLY A 310 -17.45 -15.89 6.98
N THR A 311 -16.83 -15.16 7.89
CA THR A 311 -15.41 -14.79 7.77
C THR A 311 -14.54 -16.00 8.07
N ILE A 312 -13.99 -16.62 7.02
CA ILE A 312 -13.26 -17.88 7.09
C ILE A 312 -11.74 -17.70 7.00
N ALA A 313 -11.27 -16.54 6.54
CA ALA A 313 -9.86 -16.17 6.56
C ALA A 313 -9.65 -14.65 6.65
N THR A 314 -8.48 -14.25 7.12
CA THR A 314 -7.97 -12.87 7.04
C THR A 314 -6.63 -12.84 6.31
N TYR A 315 -6.28 -11.71 5.70
CA TYR A 315 -4.95 -11.51 5.12
C TYR A 315 -4.38 -10.12 5.39
N THR A 316 -3.06 -10.01 5.38
CA THR A 316 -2.35 -8.81 5.88
C THR A 316 -2.52 -7.57 5.02
N THR A 317 -2.63 -7.73 3.70
CA THR A 317 -2.83 -6.61 2.78
C THR A 317 -4.21 -5.99 2.99
N ASP A 318 -4.24 -4.66 3.15
CA ASP A 318 -5.44 -3.83 3.29
C ASP A 318 -6.48 -4.25 4.34
N LYS A 319 -6.00 -4.98 5.36
CA LYS A 319 -6.83 -5.61 6.41
C LYS A 319 -7.91 -6.51 5.80
N GLY A 320 -7.54 -7.22 4.75
CA GLY A 320 -8.45 -8.00 3.96
C GLY A 320 -9.00 -9.22 4.68
N ARG A 321 -10.20 -9.63 4.28
CA ARG A 321 -10.89 -10.81 4.80
C ARG A 321 -11.60 -11.57 3.70
N ILE A 322 -11.68 -12.88 3.87
CA ILE A 322 -12.44 -13.79 2.99
C ILE A 322 -13.74 -14.15 3.70
N VAL A 323 -14.86 -13.75 3.10
CA VAL A 323 -16.21 -14.01 3.57
C VAL A 323 -16.88 -14.98 2.60
N GLY A 324 -17.28 -16.15 3.06
CA GLY A 324 -17.83 -17.16 2.18
C GLY A 324 -18.14 -18.47 2.87
N THR A 325 -18.01 -19.55 2.11
CA THR A 325 -18.17 -20.92 2.57
C THR A 325 -16.97 -21.76 2.18
N ALA A 326 -16.67 -22.73 3.03
CA ALA A 326 -15.66 -23.73 2.80
C ALA A 326 -16.30 -25.11 2.83
N ARG A 327 -15.95 -25.94 1.85
CA ARG A 327 -16.39 -27.34 1.74
C ARG A 327 -15.19 -28.20 1.41
N GLY A 328 -14.71 -28.96 2.39
CA GLY A 328 -13.47 -29.73 2.26
C GLY A 328 -12.29 -28.82 1.94
N THR A 329 -11.73 -28.95 0.74
CA THR A 329 -10.57 -28.19 0.27
C THR A 329 -10.90 -26.99 -0.60
N THR A 330 -12.19 -26.74 -0.87
CA THR A 330 -12.64 -25.64 -1.73
C THR A 330 -13.24 -24.52 -0.89
N VAL A 331 -12.85 -23.29 -1.21
CA VAL A 331 -13.39 -22.06 -0.63
C VAL A 331 -14.06 -21.26 -1.73
N ARG A 332 -15.28 -20.78 -1.49
CA ARG A 332 -15.97 -19.85 -2.39
C ARG A 332 -16.59 -18.71 -1.61
N GLY A 333 -16.46 -17.48 -2.11
CA GLY A 333 -17.03 -16.32 -1.48
C GLY A 333 -16.54 -15.01 -2.08
N TYR A 334 -16.22 -14.07 -1.20
CA TYR A 334 -15.77 -12.74 -1.56
C TYR A 334 -14.55 -12.36 -0.72
N TRP A 335 -13.58 -11.71 -1.33
CA TRP A 335 -12.60 -10.92 -0.60
C TRP A 335 -13.21 -9.54 -0.30
N VAL A 336 -12.90 -8.98 0.86
CA VAL A 336 -13.39 -7.68 1.32
C VAL A 336 -12.23 -6.93 1.97
N GLU A 337 -12.02 -5.69 1.55
CA GLU A 337 -10.93 -4.82 2.02
C GLU A 337 -11.44 -3.47 2.49
N THR A 338 -10.57 -2.71 3.17
CA THR A 338 -10.87 -1.33 3.54
C THR A 338 -10.83 -0.39 2.33
N HIS A 339 -9.96 -0.70 1.35
CA HIS A 339 -9.79 0.05 0.11
C HIS A 339 -9.26 -0.88 -0.98
N SER A 340 -9.60 -0.64 -2.25
CA SER A 340 -9.03 -1.34 -3.39
C SER A 340 -9.10 -0.46 -4.64
N ALA A 341 -8.41 -0.85 -5.72
CA ALA A 341 -8.39 -0.07 -6.96
C ALA A 341 -9.77 0.11 -7.62
N ARG A 342 -10.78 -0.67 -7.23
CA ARG A 342 -12.15 -0.57 -7.76
C ARG A 342 -13.20 -0.63 -6.65
N ARG A 343 -13.93 0.48 -6.50
CA ARG A 343 -15.12 0.57 -5.67
C ARG A 343 -16.33 -0.09 -6.36
N CYS A 344 -17.08 -0.90 -5.64
CA CYS A 344 -18.29 -1.55 -6.11
C CYS A 344 -19.54 -0.70 -5.88
N LYS A 345 -20.64 -1.04 -6.58
CA LYS A 345 -21.92 -0.33 -6.44
C LYS A 345 -22.60 -0.60 -5.11
N SER A 346 -22.48 -1.83 -4.59
CA SER A 346 -23.08 -2.28 -3.34
C SER A 346 -22.03 -2.57 -2.28
N ARG A 347 -22.44 -2.62 -1.00
CA ARG A 347 -21.58 -3.04 0.11
C ARG A 347 -21.69 -4.55 0.31
N LYS A 348 -20.57 -5.19 0.66
CA LYS A 348 -20.54 -6.53 1.25
C LYS A 348 -19.70 -6.48 2.50
N ASP A 349 -20.20 -7.09 3.56
CA ASP A 349 -19.56 -7.12 4.88
C ASP A 349 -19.00 -5.74 5.25
N GLY A 350 -19.87 -4.72 5.26
CA GLY A 350 -19.50 -3.35 5.64
C GLY A 350 -18.61 -2.55 4.68
N SER A 351 -18.09 -3.09 3.57
CA SER A 351 -17.22 -2.35 2.64
C SER A 351 -17.77 -2.27 1.21
N TYR A 352 -17.44 -1.20 0.48
CA TYR A 352 -17.66 -1.09 -0.97
C TYR A 352 -16.49 -1.65 -1.79
N TYR A 353 -15.41 -2.10 -1.15
CA TYR A 353 -14.22 -2.64 -1.80
C TYR A 353 -14.18 -4.15 -1.58
N TRP A 354 -14.73 -4.87 -2.55
CA TRP A 354 -14.84 -6.32 -2.47
C TRP A 354 -14.86 -6.94 -3.86
N GLY A 355 -14.76 -8.26 -3.92
CA GLY A 355 -14.99 -8.99 -5.15
C GLY A 355 -15.04 -10.49 -4.95
N ARG A 356 -15.50 -11.25 -5.97
CA ARG A 356 -15.62 -12.71 -5.89
C ARG A 356 -14.25 -13.38 -5.76
N ALA A 357 -14.18 -14.46 -5.00
CA ALA A 357 -12.98 -15.28 -4.82
C ALA A 357 -13.32 -16.76 -4.72
N ASP A 358 -12.52 -17.58 -5.41
CA ASP A 358 -12.57 -19.03 -5.36
C ASP A 358 -11.17 -19.58 -5.09
N PHE A 359 -11.01 -20.40 -4.05
CA PHE A 359 -9.75 -21.03 -3.71
C PHE A 359 -9.87 -22.55 -3.61
N GLN A 360 -8.73 -23.21 -3.83
CA GLN A 360 -8.51 -24.62 -3.68
C GLN A 360 -7.22 -24.83 -2.87
N ILE A 361 -7.32 -25.60 -1.80
CA ILE A 361 -6.19 -25.93 -0.94
C ILE A 361 -5.80 -27.39 -1.19
N ARG A 362 -4.55 -27.64 -1.55
CA ARG A 362 -4.01 -28.99 -1.78
C ARG A 362 -2.67 -29.13 -1.07
N GLY A 363 -2.68 -29.78 0.09
CA GLY A 363 -1.52 -29.90 0.96
C GLY A 363 -0.99 -28.52 1.38
N ASP A 364 0.23 -28.23 0.94
CA ASP A 364 0.91 -26.96 1.23
C ASP A 364 0.66 -25.86 0.19
N LYS A 365 -0.17 -26.11 -0.82
CA LYS A 365 -0.47 -25.13 -1.88
C LYS A 365 -1.89 -24.58 -1.76
N LEU A 366 -1.99 -23.27 -1.89
CA LEU A 366 -3.23 -22.54 -2.12
C LEU A 366 -3.23 -22.04 -3.56
N THR A 367 -4.24 -22.39 -4.33
CA THR A 367 -4.48 -21.86 -5.66
C THR A 367 -5.88 -21.28 -5.72
N GLY A 368 -6.08 -20.20 -6.46
CA GLY A 368 -7.38 -19.57 -6.55
C GLY A 368 -7.44 -18.49 -7.60
N LYS A 369 -8.65 -17.97 -7.76
CA LYS A 369 -8.95 -16.85 -8.64
C LYS A 369 -9.76 -15.81 -7.89
N TRP A 370 -9.63 -14.56 -8.30
CA TRP A 370 -10.42 -13.46 -7.80
C TRP A 370 -10.86 -12.50 -8.93
N GLY A 371 -11.90 -11.72 -8.66
CA GLY A 371 -12.41 -10.66 -9.52
C GLY A 371 -12.88 -9.48 -8.68
N TYR A 372 -13.16 -8.34 -9.31
CA TYR A 372 -13.75 -7.17 -8.62
C TYR A 372 -15.28 -7.22 -8.65
N CYS A 373 -15.92 -6.85 -7.55
CA CYS A 373 -17.37 -6.79 -7.43
C CYS A 373 -18.01 -8.12 -7.88
N ASP A 374 -19.08 -8.06 -8.68
CA ASP A 374 -19.78 -9.23 -9.20
C ASP A 374 -19.08 -9.91 -10.38
N ASN A 375 -17.96 -9.38 -10.88
CA ASN A 375 -17.27 -9.99 -12.01
C ASN A 375 -16.77 -11.40 -11.65
N ALA A 376 -16.82 -12.30 -12.63
CA ALA A 376 -16.30 -13.64 -12.48
C ALA A 376 -14.80 -13.62 -12.09
N PRO A 377 -14.36 -14.51 -11.18
CA PRO A 377 -12.95 -14.62 -10.82
C PRO A 377 -12.08 -15.01 -12.03
N SER A 378 -11.15 -14.13 -12.41
CA SER A 378 -10.27 -14.32 -13.57
C SER A 378 -8.80 -14.10 -13.26
N ARG A 379 -8.48 -13.41 -12.16
CA ARG A 379 -7.10 -13.09 -11.76
C ARG A 379 -6.57 -14.11 -10.77
N SER A 380 -5.33 -14.53 -10.94
CA SER A 380 -4.72 -15.54 -10.07
C SER A 380 -4.48 -15.04 -8.65
N TRP A 381 -4.65 -15.94 -7.69
CA TRP A 381 -4.24 -15.79 -6.30
C TRP A 381 -3.62 -17.11 -5.85
N THR A 382 -2.34 -17.11 -5.54
CA THR A 382 -1.60 -18.31 -5.17
C THR A 382 -0.89 -18.12 -3.84
N GLY A 383 -0.57 -19.22 -3.16
CA GLY A 383 0.22 -19.18 -1.94
C GLY A 383 0.77 -20.53 -1.50
N THR A 384 1.74 -20.48 -0.59
CA THR A 384 2.39 -21.66 -0.01
C THR A 384 2.20 -21.63 1.50
N ARG A 385 1.92 -22.79 2.11
CA ARG A 385 1.69 -22.92 3.55
C ARG A 385 2.93 -22.46 4.33
N ILE A 386 2.71 -21.67 5.36
CA ILE A 386 3.73 -21.29 6.33
C ILE A 386 3.78 -22.41 7.37
N ARG A 387 4.89 -23.14 7.41
CA ARG A 387 5.15 -24.10 8.49
C ARG A 387 5.72 -23.32 9.67
N THR A 388 5.01 -23.29 10.79
CA THR A 388 5.60 -22.82 12.04
C THR A 388 6.66 -23.83 12.44
N VAL A 389 7.94 -23.46 12.31
CA VAL A 389 9.02 -24.23 12.92
C VAL A 389 8.89 -24.01 14.42
N ILE A 390 8.25 -24.95 15.11
CA ILE A 390 8.35 -25.03 16.56
C ILE A 390 9.81 -25.43 16.81
N LYS A 391 10.65 -24.45 17.14
CA LYS A 391 11.96 -24.74 17.74
C LYS A 391 11.65 -25.42 19.08
N ARG A 392 11.86 -26.73 19.13
CA ARG A 392 11.86 -27.48 20.39
C ARG A 392 13.12 -27.15 21.15
#